data_AF-A0A424M0G1-F1
#
_entry.id   AF-A0A424M0G1-F1
#
_cell.length_a   1.000
_cell.length_b   1.000
_cell.length_c   1.000
_cell.angle_alpha   90.00
_cell.angle_beta   90.00
_cell.angle_gamma   90.00
#
_symmetry.space_group_name_H-M   'P 1'
#
loop_
_entity.id
_entity.type
_entity.pdbx_description
1 polymer ?
#
loop_
_entity_poly.entity_id
_entity_poly.type
_entity_poly.pdbx_seq_one_letter_code
_entity_poly.pdbx_strand_id
1 'polypeptide(L)'
;MMCLLIFQDQTTDFLNGPWGIIDKIGNPITLAAFIVAIVIAYYQFKIIQKRRLIENLPEDRKYDAAAEYLGKSGIKIDDLTKQQRFELATRILKDKSSHRRSLIFLAIFISAILGTLAYTANQKVVNTSIPMFDYSVNYKVPSSKDSLETRKIIDTKRHRNKHCSTPTKINWEIKSYSDEGWKINVDSIKILDVSTRSGDVFSGLFDKSSTGFSLRGLVRNRGHCTPFTRDARGNLVVTYSYVEERKTKIPAFDDIVLKGSSVIGNEVSVRLPQNTKDYTVTIIDPEKNEINLSKDNPSEGLFSIKESEGKMLITSSSDI
;
A
#
# COMPACT_ATOMS: atom_id res chain seq x y z
N MET A 1 -8.79 -14.86 -13.90
CA MET A 1 -8.67 -15.95 -12.91
C MET A 1 -7.38 -15.73 -12.15
N MET A 2 -7.42 -14.90 -11.10
CA MET A 2 -6.27 -14.51 -10.29
C MET A 2 -6.82 -14.29 -8.88
N CYS A 3 -6.69 -15.32 -8.04
CA CYS A 3 -7.09 -15.29 -6.64
C CYS A 3 -5.99 -14.60 -5.83
N LEU A 4 -6.23 -13.35 -5.46
CA LEU A 4 -5.48 -12.64 -4.43
C LEU A 4 -5.97 -13.14 -3.07
N LEU A 5 -5.14 -13.95 -2.41
CA LEU A 5 -5.36 -14.38 -1.04
C LEU A 5 -5.16 -13.18 -0.11
N ILE A 6 -6.25 -12.78 0.54
CA ILE A 6 -6.27 -11.89 1.69
C ILE A 6 -5.81 -12.74 2.88
N PHE A 7 -4.54 -12.60 3.27
CA PHE A 7 -4.07 -13.03 4.59
C PHE A 7 -4.55 -11.99 5.60
N GLN A 8 -5.76 -12.19 6.12
CA GLN A 8 -6.22 -11.50 7.32
C GLN A 8 -5.50 -12.11 8.51
N ASP A 9 -4.75 -11.26 9.19
CA ASP A 9 -3.98 -11.52 10.39
C ASP A 9 -4.91 -11.98 11.54
N GLN A 10 -4.95 -13.29 11.82
CA GLN A 10 -5.70 -13.89 12.94
C GLN A 10 -4.90 -13.96 14.25
N THR A 11 -3.83 -13.18 14.40
CA THR A 11 -2.99 -13.25 15.61
C THR A 11 -3.59 -12.51 16.83
N THR A 12 -4.63 -11.69 16.65
CA THR A 12 -5.22 -10.93 17.75
C THR A 12 -6.14 -11.74 18.67
N ASP A 13 -6.69 -12.87 18.21
CA ASP A 13 -7.59 -13.69 19.03
C ASP A 13 -6.85 -14.64 19.99
N PHE A 14 -5.57 -14.94 19.74
CA PHE A 14 -4.77 -15.79 20.62
C PHE A 14 -4.27 -15.07 21.89
N LEU A 15 -4.21 -13.73 21.88
CA LEU A 15 -3.79 -12.91 23.02
C LEU A 15 -4.94 -12.58 24.00
N ASN A 16 -6.19 -12.82 23.60
CA ASN A 16 -7.36 -12.63 24.47
C ASN A 16 -7.76 -13.88 25.27
N GLY A 17 -7.01 -14.98 25.11
CA GLY A 17 -7.13 -16.16 25.96
C GLY A 17 -6.60 -15.92 27.39
N PRO A 18 -6.81 -16.85 28.33
CA PRO A 18 -6.34 -16.76 29.72
C PRO A 18 -4.80 -16.57 29.86
N TRP A 19 -4.05 -16.72 28.77
CA TRP A 19 -2.61 -16.48 28.67
C TRP A 19 -2.23 -14.99 28.53
N GLY A 20 -3.14 -14.10 28.11
CA GLY A 20 -2.90 -12.64 28.08
C GLY A 20 -2.76 -12.00 29.47
N ILE A 21 -2.99 -12.76 30.53
CA ILE A 21 -2.72 -12.35 31.92
C ILE A 21 -1.21 -12.35 32.20
N ILE A 22 -0.41 -13.13 31.46
CA ILE A 22 1.03 -13.29 31.73
C ILE A 22 1.79 -11.98 31.49
N ASP A 23 1.48 -11.23 30.42
CA ASP A 23 2.12 -9.92 30.18
C ASP A 23 1.77 -8.88 31.26
N LYS A 24 0.62 -9.04 31.93
CA LYS A 24 0.22 -8.18 33.06
C LYS A 24 0.85 -8.59 34.39
N ILE A 25 1.40 -9.80 34.53
CA ILE A 25 2.19 -10.24 35.69
C ILE A 25 3.65 -9.73 35.61
N GLY A 26 4.04 -9.05 34.53
CA GLY A 26 5.35 -8.40 34.38
C GLY A 26 5.63 -7.26 35.38
N ASN A 27 4.62 -6.83 36.17
CA ASN A 27 4.84 -5.83 37.20
C ASN A 27 5.52 -6.48 38.43
N PRO A 28 6.76 -6.09 38.80
CA PRO A 28 7.53 -6.71 39.89
C PRO A 28 6.79 -6.68 41.24
N ILE A 29 5.87 -5.73 41.43
CA ILE A 29 5.04 -5.63 42.63
C ILE A 29 4.04 -6.79 42.72
N THR A 30 3.39 -7.13 41.60
CA THR A 30 2.42 -8.23 41.55
C THR A 30 3.08 -9.59 41.75
N LEU A 31 4.28 -9.77 41.20
CA LEU A 31 5.10 -10.97 41.40
C LEU A 31 5.50 -11.14 42.87
N ALA A 32 5.95 -10.06 43.53
CA ALA A 32 6.31 -10.10 44.94
C ALA A 32 5.11 -10.48 45.83
N ALA A 33 3.93 -9.91 45.58
CA ALA A 33 2.70 -10.24 46.32
C ALA A 33 2.31 -11.73 46.15
N PHE A 34 2.45 -12.27 44.94
CA PHE A 34 2.16 -13.68 44.66
C PHE A 34 3.08 -14.63 45.42
N ILE A 35 4.39 -14.35 45.44
CA ILE A 35 5.37 -15.14 46.20
C ILE A 35 5.04 -15.13 47.70
N VAL A 36 4.73 -13.95 48.26
CA VAL A 36 4.34 -13.82 49.68
C VAL A 36 3.09 -14.66 49.98
N ALA A 37 2.08 -14.63 49.10
CA ALA A 37 0.88 -15.43 49.25
C ALA A 37 1.17 -16.96 49.27
N ILE A 38 2.04 -17.45 48.38
CA ILE A 38 2.46 -18.85 48.34
C ILE A 38 3.18 -19.24 49.65
N VAL A 39 4.11 -18.40 50.12
CA VAL A 39 4.85 -18.66 51.36
C VAL A 39 3.90 -18.76 52.56
N ILE A 40 2.94 -17.84 52.67
CA ILE A 40 1.95 -17.85 53.76
C ILE A 40 1.07 -19.11 53.68
N ALA A 41 0.59 -19.47 52.48
CA ALA A 41 -0.23 -20.67 52.26
C ALA A 41 0.53 -21.95 52.64
N TYR A 42 1.80 -22.06 52.25
CA TYR A 42 2.66 -23.19 52.59
C TYR A 42 2.85 -23.36 54.10
N TYR A 43 3.08 -22.26 54.84
CA TYR A 43 3.18 -22.30 56.29
C TYR A 43 1.87 -22.73 56.96
N GLN A 44 0.71 -22.29 56.46
CA GLN A 44 -0.58 -22.76 56.97
C GLN A 44 -0.76 -24.26 56.75
N PHE A 45 -0.44 -24.75 55.55
CA PHE A 45 -0.54 -26.16 55.22
C PHE A 45 0.29 -27.01 56.18
N LYS A 46 1.53 -26.60 56.50
CA LYS A 46 2.36 -27.28 57.50
C LYS A 46 1.74 -27.30 58.90
N ILE A 47 1.09 -26.23 59.34
CA ILE A 47 0.43 -26.18 60.65
C ILE A 47 -0.76 -27.14 60.68
N ILE A 48 -1.57 -27.17 59.63
CA ILE A 48 -2.71 -28.08 59.50
C ILE A 48 -2.24 -29.54 59.47
N GLN A 49 -1.17 -29.85 58.72
CA GLN A 49 -0.59 -31.18 58.71
C GLN A 49 -0.09 -31.61 60.09
N LYS A 50 0.63 -30.75 60.80
CA LYS A 50 1.09 -31.04 62.17
C LYS A 50 -0.08 -31.32 63.11
N ARG A 51 -1.14 -30.52 63.02
CA ARG A 51 -2.36 -30.73 63.81
C ARG A 51 -3.00 -32.09 63.51
N ARG A 52 -3.22 -32.42 62.23
CA ARG A 52 -3.78 -33.72 61.82
C ARG A 52 -2.91 -34.89 62.24
N LEU A 53 -1.58 -34.74 62.17
CA LEU A 53 -0.65 -35.78 62.59
C LEU A 53 -0.74 -36.02 64.09
N ILE A 54 -0.81 -34.97 64.91
CA ILE A 54 -1.00 -35.11 66.36
C ILE A 54 -2.41 -35.68 66.68
N GLU A 55 -3.46 -35.26 65.98
CA GLU A 55 -4.82 -35.73 66.21
C GLU A 55 -5.03 -37.21 65.86
N ASN A 56 -4.35 -37.71 64.82
CA ASN A 56 -4.50 -39.06 64.28
C ASN A 56 -3.50 -40.10 64.84
N LEU A 57 -2.55 -39.69 65.69
CA LEU A 57 -1.66 -40.63 66.36
C LEU A 57 -2.43 -41.49 67.38
N PRO A 58 -2.03 -42.75 67.60
CA PRO A 58 -2.60 -43.59 68.66
C PRO A 58 -2.39 -42.94 70.04
N GLU A 59 -3.29 -43.23 71.00
CA GLU A 59 -3.38 -42.51 72.28
C GLU A 59 -2.07 -42.51 73.07
N ASP A 60 -1.29 -43.58 73.00
CA ASP A 60 0.01 -43.70 73.65
C ASP A 60 1.02 -42.64 73.17
N ARG A 61 1.05 -42.35 71.87
CA ARG A 61 2.02 -41.42 71.24
C ARG A 61 1.50 -39.99 71.10
N LYS A 62 0.18 -39.80 71.16
CA LYS A 62 -0.48 -38.50 70.99
C LYS A 62 -0.02 -37.48 72.04
N TYR A 63 0.10 -37.91 73.29
CA TYR A 63 0.47 -37.03 74.41
C TYR A 63 1.94 -36.60 74.35
N ASP A 64 2.83 -37.50 73.94
CA ASP A 64 4.26 -37.21 73.81
C ASP A 64 4.53 -36.23 72.66
N ALA A 65 3.85 -36.41 71.51
CA ALA A 65 3.93 -35.48 70.38
C ALA A 65 3.38 -34.08 70.73
N ALA A 66 2.34 -34.01 71.55
CA ALA A 66 1.80 -32.73 72.06
C ALA A 66 2.78 -32.04 73.02
N ALA A 67 3.42 -32.81 73.93
CA ALA A 67 4.43 -32.29 74.84
C ALA A 67 5.69 -31.79 74.10
N GLU A 68 6.17 -32.53 73.09
CA GLU A 68 7.28 -32.12 72.25
C GLU A 68 6.97 -30.80 71.51
N TYR A 69 5.76 -30.67 70.97
CA TYR A 69 5.33 -29.44 70.30
C TYR A 69 5.26 -28.23 71.26
N LEU A 70 4.74 -28.42 72.48
CA LEU A 70 4.68 -27.37 73.50
C LEU A 70 6.08 -26.98 73.98
N GLY A 71 6.97 -27.94 74.17
CA GLY A 71 8.37 -27.72 74.54
C GLY A 71 9.13 -26.92 73.46
N LYS A 72 8.97 -27.30 72.19
CA LYS A 72 9.51 -26.52 71.06
C LYS A 72 8.91 -25.12 70.94
N SER A 73 7.72 -24.90 71.48
CA SER A 73 7.04 -23.59 71.50
C SER A 73 7.44 -22.73 72.71
N GLY A 74 8.31 -23.22 73.60
CA GLY A 74 8.76 -22.48 74.80
C GLY A 74 7.72 -22.39 75.92
N ILE A 75 6.69 -23.23 75.91
CA ILE A 75 5.62 -23.22 76.90
C ILE A 75 5.98 -24.19 78.03
N LYS A 76 6.03 -23.71 79.27
CA LYS A 76 6.27 -24.56 80.45
C LYS A 76 5.12 -25.55 80.63
N ILE A 77 5.45 -26.84 80.75
CA ILE A 77 4.48 -27.95 80.75
C ILE A 77 4.49 -28.78 82.05
N ASP A 78 5.35 -28.42 82.99
CA ASP A 78 5.69 -29.27 84.15
C ASP A 78 4.47 -29.57 85.03
N ASP A 79 3.53 -28.64 85.16
CA ASP A 79 2.33 -28.76 86.01
C ASP A 79 1.08 -29.28 85.29
N LEU A 80 1.17 -29.60 83.99
CA LEU A 80 0.00 -30.00 83.18
C LEU A 80 -0.11 -31.51 83.06
N THR A 81 -1.32 -32.05 83.28
CA THR A 81 -1.64 -33.46 83.00
C THR A 81 -1.52 -33.78 81.50
N LYS A 82 -1.30 -35.05 81.13
CA LYS A 82 -1.17 -35.48 79.73
C LYS A 82 -2.33 -34.99 78.85
N GLN A 83 -3.56 -35.06 79.36
CA GLN A 83 -4.75 -34.61 78.66
C GLN A 83 -4.82 -33.09 78.50
N GLN A 84 -4.45 -32.32 79.54
CA GLN A 84 -4.38 -30.86 79.46
C GLN A 84 -3.29 -30.39 78.48
N ARG A 85 -2.14 -31.09 78.39
CA ARG A 85 -1.10 -30.80 77.40
C ARG A 85 -1.63 -30.98 75.97
N PHE A 86 -2.39 -32.04 75.73
CA PHE A 86 -3.00 -32.29 74.43
C PHE A 86 -4.06 -31.22 74.07
N GLU A 87 -4.96 -30.88 74.99
CA GLU A 87 -5.96 -29.83 74.79
C GLU A 87 -5.33 -28.45 74.57
N LEU A 88 -4.27 -28.12 75.32
CA LEU A 88 -3.54 -26.88 75.15
C LEU A 88 -2.82 -26.82 73.80
N ALA A 89 -2.11 -27.88 73.41
CA ALA A 89 -1.43 -27.96 72.12
C ALA A 89 -2.41 -27.83 70.94
N THR A 90 -3.54 -28.52 71.00
CA THR A 90 -4.59 -28.46 69.96
C THR A 90 -5.28 -27.10 69.92
N ARG A 91 -5.58 -26.48 71.06
CA ARG A 91 -6.13 -25.11 71.11
C ARG A 91 -5.16 -24.10 70.51
N ILE A 92 -3.88 -24.14 70.86
CA ILE A 92 -2.85 -23.25 70.30
C ILE A 92 -2.72 -23.44 68.79
N LEU A 93 -2.72 -24.68 68.31
CA LEU A 93 -2.68 -24.96 66.86
C LEU A 93 -3.94 -24.46 66.14
N LYS A 94 -5.11 -24.57 66.78
CA LYS A 94 -6.39 -24.08 66.26
C LYS A 94 -6.44 -22.55 66.23
N ASP A 95 -5.97 -21.88 67.28
CA ASP A 95 -5.92 -20.41 67.35
C ASP A 95 -4.88 -19.83 66.39
N LYS A 96 -3.69 -20.46 66.29
CA LYS A 96 -2.69 -20.09 65.26
C LYS A 96 -3.23 -20.28 63.84
N SER A 97 -4.09 -21.28 63.62
CA SER A 97 -4.74 -21.51 62.33
C SER A 97 -5.81 -20.47 62.02
N SER A 98 -6.65 -20.10 62.99
CA SER A 98 -7.76 -19.14 62.77
C SER A 98 -7.23 -17.72 62.54
N HIS A 99 -6.25 -17.29 63.33
CA HIS A 99 -5.63 -15.96 63.21
C HIS A 99 -4.81 -15.81 61.91
N ARG A 100 -4.28 -16.91 61.36
CA ARG A 100 -3.62 -16.88 60.05
C ARG A 100 -4.61 -16.86 58.90
N ARG A 101 -5.81 -17.42 59.06
CA ARG A 101 -6.85 -17.39 58.03
C ARG A 101 -7.30 -15.96 57.77
N SER A 102 -7.49 -15.15 58.82
CA SER A 102 -7.79 -13.72 58.66
C SER A 102 -6.64 -12.95 57.98
N LEU A 103 -5.37 -13.25 58.30
CA LEU A 103 -4.21 -12.64 57.63
C LEU A 103 -4.16 -12.96 56.13
N ILE A 104 -4.52 -14.18 55.71
CA ILE A 104 -4.62 -14.52 54.27
C ILE A 104 -5.69 -13.67 53.60
N PHE A 105 -6.89 -13.57 54.19
CA PHE A 105 -7.96 -12.76 53.61
C PHE A 105 -7.56 -11.28 53.51
N LEU A 106 -6.89 -10.74 54.53
CA LEU A 106 -6.36 -9.38 54.50
C LEU A 106 -5.32 -9.18 53.39
N ALA A 107 -4.39 -10.13 53.21
CA ALA A 107 -3.38 -10.07 52.16
C ALA A 107 -3.99 -10.14 50.75
N ILE A 108 -4.99 -11.00 50.54
CA ILE A 108 -5.74 -11.08 49.29
C ILE A 108 -6.46 -9.75 49.02
N PHE A 109 -7.13 -9.19 50.03
CA PHE A 109 -7.86 -7.92 49.92
C PHE A 109 -6.93 -6.74 49.55
N ILE A 110 -5.79 -6.61 50.22
CA ILE A 110 -4.79 -5.57 49.92
C ILE A 110 -4.26 -5.74 48.48
N SER A 111 -3.98 -6.98 48.07
CA SER A 111 -3.50 -7.27 46.72
C SER A 111 -4.53 -6.91 45.64
N ALA A 112 -5.81 -7.16 45.89
CA ALA A 112 -6.89 -6.79 44.97
C ALA A 112 -7.02 -5.26 44.82
N ILE A 113 -6.90 -4.50 45.92
CA ILE A 113 -6.92 -3.03 45.89
C ILE A 113 -5.73 -2.50 45.09
N LEU A 114 -4.52 -2.99 45.38
CA LEU A 114 -3.30 -2.57 44.66
C LEU A 114 -3.36 -2.92 43.17
N GLY A 115 -3.87 -4.10 42.82
CA GLY A 115 -4.08 -4.49 41.43
C GLY A 115 -5.05 -3.56 40.70
N THR A 116 -6.14 -3.16 41.37
CA THR A 116 -7.14 -2.24 40.80
C THR A 116 -6.55 -0.85 40.58
N LEU A 117 -5.78 -0.32 41.55
CA LEU A 117 -5.10 0.97 41.42
C LEU A 117 -4.04 0.99 40.32
N ALA A 118 -3.25 -0.09 40.20
CA ALA A 118 -2.27 -0.21 39.12
C ALA A 118 -2.95 -0.28 37.74
N TYR A 119 -4.09 -0.97 37.65
CA TYR A 119 -4.87 -1.06 36.42
C TYR A 119 -5.42 0.31 35.98
N THR A 120 -5.98 1.09 36.91
CA THR A 120 -6.53 2.42 36.60
C THR A 120 -5.43 3.44 36.30
N ALA A 121 -4.26 3.35 36.96
CA ALA A 121 -3.11 4.19 36.65
C ALA A 121 -2.57 3.91 35.23
N ASN A 122 -2.48 2.64 34.83
CA ASN A 122 -2.01 2.29 33.49
C ASN A 122 -2.98 2.72 32.38
N GLN A 123 -4.29 2.74 32.61
CA GLN A 123 -5.24 3.25 31.61
C GLN A 123 -5.07 4.75 31.32
N LYS A 124 -4.59 5.55 32.27
CA LYS A 124 -4.37 6.99 32.05
C LYS A 124 -3.16 7.29 31.16
N VAL A 125 -2.24 6.35 30.96
CA VAL A 125 -0.99 6.57 30.21
C VAL A 125 -1.11 6.21 28.72
N VAL A 126 -2.18 5.52 28.29
CA VAL A 126 -2.24 4.91 26.94
C VAL A 126 -3.00 5.75 25.89
N ASN A 127 -3.65 6.86 26.28
CA ASN A 127 -4.47 7.65 25.34
C ASN A 127 -3.89 9.03 24.98
N THR A 128 -2.58 9.22 25.00
CA THR A 128 -1.98 10.28 24.18
C THR A 128 -1.94 9.79 22.75
N SER A 129 -3.03 10.02 22.01
CA SER A 129 -3.05 9.84 20.56
C SER A 129 -1.92 10.68 19.96
N ILE A 130 -0.88 10.03 19.46
CA ILE A 130 0.22 10.74 18.82
C ILE A 130 -0.37 11.44 17.59
N PRO A 131 -0.20 12.77 17.45
CA PRO A 131 -0.80 13.50 16.34
C PRO A 131 -0.32 12.93 15.00
N MET A 132 -1.26 12.68 14.10
CA MET A 132 -1.03 12.19 12.74
C MET A 132 -1.28 13.30 11.72
N PHE A 133 -0.54 13.29 10.62
CA PHE A 133 -0.75 14.17 9.47
C PHE A 133 -0.96 13.34 8.20
N ASP A 134 -1.79 13.84 7.30
CA ASP A 134 -1.98 13.28 5.97
C ASP A 134 -1.09 14.04 4.97
N TYR A 135 -0.60 13.36 3.95
CA TYR A 135 0.18 13.99 2.88
C TYR A 135 -0.25 13.50 1.49
N SER A 136 -0.08 14.37 0.51
CA SER A 136 -0.34 14.13 -0.91
C SER A 136 0.80 14.72 -1.74
N VAL A 137 1.58 13.87 -2.40
CA VAL A 137 2.65 14.28 -3.32
C VAL A 137 2.11 14.25 -4.74
N ASN A 138 1.99 15.42 -5.36
CA ASN A 138 1.66 15.58 -6.77
C ASN A 138 2.94 15.88 -7.56
N TYR A 139 3.24 15.11 -8.60
CA TYR A 139 4.43 15.35 -9.43
C TYR A 139 4.18 15.08 -10.90
N LYS A 140 4.92 15.81 -11.75
CA LYS A 140 4.84 15.73 -13.21
C LYS A 140 5.96 14.88 -13.77
N VAL A 141 5.58 13.77 -14.40
CA VAL A 141 6.52 12.91 -15.12
C VAL A 141 6.46 13.25 -16.61
N PRO A 142 7.58 13.60 -17.26
CA PRO A 142 7.65 13.70 -18.71
C PRO A 142 7.22 12.37 -19.34
N SER A 143 6.14 12.43 -20.09
CA SER A 143 5.56 11.33 -20.84
C SER A 143 5.59 11.71 -22.32
N SER A 144 5.86 10.77 -23.21
CA SER A 144 5.68 11.03 -24.64
C SER A 144 4.38 10.38 -25.06
N LYS A 145 3.38 11.18 -25.40
CA LYS A 145 2.16 10.66 -26.00
C LYS A 145 2.34 10.62 -27.51
N ASP A 146 2.14 9.43 -28.09
CA ASP A 146 2.04 9.30 -29.53
C ASP A 146 0.80 10.08 -29.99
N SER A 147 1.02 11.13 -30.77
CA SER A 147 -0.02 11.84 -31.50
C SER A 147 0.02 11.41 -32.95
N LEU A 148 -1.16 11.24 -33.55
CA LEU A 148 -1.29 10.93 -34.96
C LEU A 148 -1.66 12.22 -35.69
N GLU A 149 -0.70 12.78 -36.41
CA GLU A 149 -0.96 13.88 -37.34
C GLU A 149 -1.48 13.31 -38.65
N THR A 150 -2.53 13.91 -39.20
CA THR A 150 -3.10 13.48 -40.49
C THR A 150 -3.24 14.68 -41.42
N ARG A 151 -3.02 14.46 -42.72
CA ARG A 151 -3.29 15.47 -43.76
C ARG A 151 -3.93 14.85 -44.97
N LYS A 152 -4.92 15.53 -45.54
CA LYS A 152 -5.60 15.10 -46.77
C LYS A 152 -4.92 15.75 -47.97
N ILE A 153 -4.46 14.93 -48.91
CA ILE A 153 -3.90 15.35 -50.18
C ILE A 153 -4.94 15.17 -51.27
N ILE A 154 -5.07 16.16 -52.15
CA ILE A 154 -5.87 16.11 -53.38
C ILE A 154 -4.97 16.60 -54.50
N ASP A 155 -4.75 15.78 -55.53
CA ASP A 155 -3.90 16.12 -56.67
C ASP A 155 -4.55 15.64 -57.99
N THR A 156 -4.09 16.19 -59.11
CA THR A 156 -4.55 15.86 -60.45
C THR A 156 -3.38 15.59 -61.37
N LYS A 157 -3.35 14.39 -61.97
CA LYS A 157 -2.42 14.09 -63.06
C LYS A 157 -3.10 14.26 -64.40
N ARG A 158 -2.38 14.83 -65.37
CA ARG A 158 -2.84 15.06 -66.73
C ARG A 158 -1.79 14.59 -67.71
N HIS A 159 -2.21 13.82 -68.72
CA HIS A 159 -1.39 13.49 -69.88
C HIS A 159 -2.18 13.73 -71.15
N ARG A 160 -1.53 14.39 -72.10
CA ARG A 160 -2.05 14.61 -73.44
C ARG A 160 -1.04 14.07 -74.43
N ASN A 161 -1.51 13.24 -75.34
CA ASN A 161 -0.64 12.71 -76.40
C ASN A 161 -0.20 13.80 -77.36
N LYS A 162 0.96 13.57 -78.01
CA LYS A 162 1.36 14.36 -79.18
C LYS A 162 0.38 14.10 -80.32
N HIS A 163 0.19 15.09 -81.20
CA HIS A 163 -0.66 14.91 -82.37
C HIS A 163 -0.14 13.73 -83.20
N CYS A 164 -1.03 12.82 -83.58
CA CYS A 164 -0.70 11.66 -84.41
C CYS A 164 0.32 10.66 -83.86
N SER A 165 0.60 10.71 -82.55
CA SER A 165 1.34 9.63 -81.90
C SER A 165 0.54 8.33 -81.81
N THR A 166 1.26 7.23 -81.70
CA THR A 166 0.72 5.94 -81.27
C THR A 166 0.11 6.05 -79.86
N PRO A 167 -0.74 5.08 -79.46
CA PRO A 167 -1.22 4.98 -78.09
C PRO A 167 -0.08 5.01 -77.07
N THR A 168 -0.24 5.78 -76.00
CA THR A 168 0.76 5.90 -74.93
C THR A 168 0.22 5.25 -73.67
N LYS A 169 0.98 4.30 -73.11
CA LYS A 169 0.74 3.76 -71.77
C LYS A 169 1.29 4.74 -70.75
N ILE A 170 0.46 5.13 -69.79
CA ILE A 170 0.83 6.07 -68.74
C ILE A 170 0.94 5.31 -67.43
N ASN A 171 2.00 5.59 -66.68
CA ASN A 171 2.20 5.15 -65.31
C ASN A 171 2.67 6.35 -64.49
N TRP A 172 1.79 6.93 -63.68
CA TRP A 172 2.18 7.97 -62.73
C TRP A 172 2.43 7.34 -61.37
N GLU A 173 3.65 7.50 -60.86
CA GLU A 173 4.00 7.12 -59.50
C GLU A 173 3.73 8.27 -58.54
N ILE A 174 3.00 7.97 -57.46
CA ILE A 174 2.74 8.88 -56.36
C ILE A 174 3.50 8.32 -55.16
N LYS A 175 4.38 9.12 -54.56
CA LYS A 175 5.20 8.73 -53.41
C LYS A 175 4.81 9.56 -52.20
N SER A 176 4.87 8.96 -51.02
CA SER A 176 4.74 9.68 -49.76
C SER A 176 6.02 10.45 -49.44
N TYR A 177 5.91 11.46 -48.57
CA TYR A 177 7.08 12.13 -47.98
C TYR A 177 7.69 11.27 -46.86
N SER A 178 8.17 10.07 -47.22
CA SER A 178 8.68 9.08 -46.26
C SER A 178 9.84 9.59 -45.42
N ASP A 179 10.66 10.48 -45.97
CA ASP A 179 11.83 11.05 -45.30
C ASP A 179 11.44 11.94 -44.11
N GLU A 180 10.22 12.49 -44.14
CA GLU A 180 9.62 13.27 -43.04
C GLU A 180 8.74 12.42 -42.10
N GLY A 181 8.71 11.10 -42.31
CA GLY A 181 7.91 10.16 -41.53
C GLY A 181 6.44 10.04 -41.94
N TRP A 182 6.02 10.67 -43.05
CA TRP A 182 4.66 10.55 -43.56
C TRP A 182 4.43 9.23 -44.28
N LYS A 183 3.31 8.57 -43.95
CA LYS A 183 2.86 7.32 -44.57
C LYS A 183 1.46 7.49 -45.13
N ILE A 184 1.21 6.96 -46.31
CA ILE A 184 -0.12 6.96 -46.91
C ILE A 184 -1.00 5.94 -46.18
N ASN A 185 -2.17 6.37 -45.74
CA ASN A 185 -3.23 5.46 -45.34
C ASN A 185 -3.80 4.83 -46.62
N VAL A 186 -3.47 3.56 -46.87
CA VAL A 186 -3.79 2.86 -48.12
C VAL A 186 -5.30 2.80 -48.40
N ASP A 187 -6.12 2.68 -47.35
CA ASP A 187 -7.58 2.58 -47.45
C ASP A 187 -8.23 3.93 -47.77
N SER A 188 -7.51 5.03 -47.55
CA SER A 188 -7.98 6.38 -47.85
C SER A 188 -7.86 6.78 -49.33
N ILE A 189 -7.14 5.99 -50.14
CA ILE A 189 -6.87 6.33 -51.54
C ILE A 189 -8.15 6.21 -52.38
N LYS A 190 -8.62 7.33 -52.92
CA LYS A 190 -9.84 7.44 -53.72
C LYS A 190 -9.57 8.15 -55.04
N ILE A 191 -10.15 7.63 -56.11
CA ILE A 191 -10.29 8.36 -57.38
C ILE A 191 -11.54 9.21 -57.29
N LEU A 192 -11.38 10.52 -57.47
CA LEU A 192 -12.47 11.48 -57.36
C LEU A 192 -13.11 11.73 -58.72
N ASP A 193 -12.28 11.91 -59.76
CA ASP A 193 -12.75 12.16 -61.11
C ASP A 193 -11.77 11.57 -62.14
N VAL A 194 -12.33 11.14 -63.27
CA VAL A 194 -11.59 10.64 -64.43
C VAL A 194 -12.18 11.29 -65.67
N SER A 195 -11.45 12.24 -66.25
CA SER A 195 -11.81 12.87 -67.51
C SER A 195 -11.04 12.22 -68.65
N THR A 196 -11.76 11.48 -69.49
CA THR A 196 -11.26 10.81 -70.69
C THR A 196 -12.03 11.28 -71.91
N ARG A 197 -11.37 11.40 -73.07
CA ARG A 197 -12.10 11.41 -74.34
C ARG A 197 -12.38 9.94 -74.74
N SER A 198 -13.49 9.64 -75.43
CA SER A 198 -13.81 8.27 -75.95
C SER A 198 -12.62 7.37 -76.40
N GLY A 199 -12.43 6.21 -75.78
CA GLY A 199 -11.34 5.29 -76.13
C GLY A 199 -9.97 5.59 -75.50
N ASP A 200 -9.81 6.70 -74.78
CA ASP A 200 -8.85 6.79 -73.67
C ASP A 200 -9.39 5.92 -72.52
N VAL A 201 -8.51 5.22 -71.81
CA VAL A 201 -8.89 4.27 -70.75
C VAL A 201 -8.07 4.53 -69.50
N PHE A 202 -8.71 4.81 -68.38
CA PHE A 202 -8.08 4.71 -67.07
C PHE A 202 -8.10 3.25 -66.62
N SER A 203 -6.93 2.68 -66.34
CA SER A 203 -6.79 1.26 -65.98
C SER A 203 -6.97 1.01 -64.48
N GLY A 204 -6.90 2.05 -63.64
CA GLY A 204 -7.10 1.94 -62.20
C GLY A 204 -5.87 2.32 -61.36
N LEU A 205 -5.99 1.99 -60.07
CA LEU A 205 -4.98 2.14 -59.02
C LEU A 205 -4.20 0.84 -58.85
N PHE A 206 -2.87 0.92 -58.82
CA PHE A 206 -1.96 -0.23 -58.69
C PHE A 206 -0.92 0.02 -57.59
N ASP A 207 -0.23 -1.04 -57.19
CA ASP A 207 0.95 -1.00 -56.32
C ASP A 207 0.75 -0.19 -55.03
N LYS A 208 -0.44 -0.27 -54.43
CA LYS A 208 -0.77 0.51 -53.23
C LYS A 208 0.07 0.07 -52.04
N SER A 209 0.77 1.01 -51.41
CA SER A 209 1.54 0.80 -50.20
C SER A 209 1.51 2.06 -49.33
N SER A 210 2.06 1.97 -48.12
CA SER A 210 2.22 3.13 -47.24
C SER A 210 3.24 4.15 -47.77
N THR A 211 4.06 3.79 -48.75
CA THR A 211 5.10 4.66 -49.34
C THR A 211 4.71 5.23 -50.70
N GLY A 212 3.64 4.72 -51.31
CA GLY A 212 3.20 5.20 -52.62
C GLY A 212 2.15 4.34 -53.29
N PHE A 213 1.74 4.76 -54.48
CA PHE A 213 0.87 4.00 -55.37
C PHE A 213 1.05 4.46 -56.82
N SER A 214 0.52 3.69 -57.76
CA SER A 214 0.61 3.96 -59.20
C SER A 214 -0.78 4.20 -59.80
N LEU A 215 -0.89 5.21 -60.66
CA LEU A 215 -2.06 5.44 -61.51
C LEU A 215 -1.71 5.04 -62.94
N ARG A 216 -2.47 4.09 -63.52
CA ARG A 216 -2.18 3.57 -64.87
C ARG A 216 -3.32 3.85 -65.82
N GLY A 217 -2.98 4.04 -67.10
CA GLY A 217 -3.98 4.24 -68.16
C GLY A 217 -3.38 4.14 -69.56
N LEU A 218 -4.25 4.23 -70.56
CA LEU A 218 -3.92 4.22 -71.98
C LEU A 218 -4.56 5.45 -72.64
N VAL A 219 -3.74 6.27 -73.27
CA VAL A 219 -4.19 7.47 -74.01
C VAL A 219 -4.05 7.21 -75.50
N ARG A 220 -5.14 7.34 -76.25
CA ARG A 220 -5.23 7.08 -77.68
C ARG A 220 -5.59 8.34 -78.44
N ASN A 221 -4.88 8.60 -79.54
CA ASN A 221 -5.30 9.63 -80.48
C ASN A 221 -6.51 9.13 -81.28
N ARG A 222 -7.37 10.07 -81.70
CA ARG A 222 -8.55 9.79 -82.51
C ARG A 222 -8.46 10.41 -83.89
N GLY A 223 -9.10 9.76 -84.86
CA GLY A 223 -9.25 10.29 -86.21
C GLY A 223 -8.09 9.93 -87.13
N HIS A 224 -8.24 10.23 -88.41
CA HIS A 224 -7.17 10.07 -89.39
C HIS A 224 -6.15 11.18 -89.23
N CYS A 225 -4.88 10.81 -89.24
CA CYS A 225 -3.78 11.75 -89.22
C CYS A 225 -3.58 12.38 -90.59
N THR A 226 -4.44 13.35 -90.90
CA THR A 226 -4.28 14.18 -92.10
C THR A 226 -3.84 15.59 -91.71
N PRO A 227 -3.11 16.30 -92.58
CA PRO A 227 -2.59 17.65 -92.32
C PRO A 227 -3.66 18.68 -91.93
N PHE A 228 -4.94 18.41 -92.22
CA PHE A 228 -6.06 19.33 -92.04
C PHE A 228 -7.05 18.90 -90.95
N THR A 229 -6.72 17.90 -90.12
CA THR A 229 -7.64 17.41 -89.09
C THR A 229 -7.70 18.31 -87.85
N ARG A 230 -8.91 18.44 -87.28
CA ARG A 230 -9.14 19.00 -85.94
C ARG A 230 -8.49 18.12 -84.89
N ASP A 231 -8.06 18.74 -83.78
CA ASP A 231 -7.21 18.15 -82.74
C ASP A 231 -7.59 16.72 -82.29
N ALA A 232 -6.88 15.76 -82.91
CA ALA A 232 -6.93 14.33 -82.69
C ALA A 232 -6.34 13.84 -81.35
N ARG A 233 -5.77 14.72 -80.52
CA ARG A 233 -5.00 14.29 -79.34
C ARG A 233 -5.90 13.65 -78.28
N GLY A 234 -5.50 12.47 -77.83
CA GLY A 234 -6.03 11.82 -76.63
C GLY A 234 -5.66 12.61 -75.38
N ASN A 235 -6.50 12.53 -74.35
CA ASN A 235 -6.31 13.24 -73.09
C ASN A 235 -6.88 12.44 -71.92
N LEU A 236 -6.02 12.16 -70.94
CA LEU A 236 -6.40 11.53 -69.69
C LEU A 236 -6.07 12.47 -68.54
N VAL A 237 -7.09 12.80 -67.75
CA VAL A 237 -6.98 13.55 -66.51
C VAL A 237 -7.55 12.69 -65.39
N VAL A 238 -6.77 12.48 -64.33
CA VAL A 238 -7.20 11.72 -63.16
C VAL A 238 -6.99 12.59 -61.92
N THR A 239 -8.08 12.87 -61.21
CA THR A 239 -8.06 13.56 -59.93
C THR A 239 -8.29 12.54 -58.81
N TYR A 240 -7.43 12.60 -57.80
CA TYR A 240 -7.39 11.61 -56.72
C TYR A 240 -7.15 12.29 -55.37
N SER A 241 -7.49 11.57 -54.30
CA SER A 241 -7.22 11.98 -52.93
C SER A 241 -6.75 10.84 -52.06
N TYR A 242 -5.95 11.15 -51.06
CA TYR A 242 -5.53 10.22 -50.02
C TYR A 242 -5.21 10.98 -48.74
N VAL A 243 -5.10 10.26 -47.63
CA VAL A 243 -4.68 10.77 -46.33
C VAL A 243 -3.26 10.25 -46.06
N GLU A 244 -2.39 11.14 -45.62
CA GLU A 244 -1.11 10.78 -45.03
C GLU A 244 -1.20 10.92 -43.52
N GLU A 245 -0.50 10.02 -42.83
CA GLU A 245 -0.44 9.93 -41.38
C GLU A 245 1.02 9.94 -40.94
N ARG A 246 1.31 10.64 -39.85
CA ARG A 246 2.62 10.66 -39.21
C ARG A 246 2.43 10.57 -37.70
N LYS A 247 3.21 9.69 -37.07
CA LYS A 247 3.28 9.65 -35.60
C LYS A 247 4.27 10.68 -35.12
N THR A 248 3.81 11.64 -34.32
CA THR A 248 4.65 12.61 -33.62
C THR A 248 4.59 12.38 -32.13
N LYS A 249 5.74 12.49 -31.46
CA LYS A 249 5.80 12.43 -30.01
C LYS A 249 5.54 13.84 -29.48
N ILE A 250 4.37 14.05 -28.89
CA ILE A 250 4.09 15.30 -28.20
C ILE A 250 4.59 15.14 -26.75
N PRO A 251 5.37 16.11 -26.22
CA PRO A 251 5.69 16.11 -24.80
C PRO A 251 4.39 16.26 -24.01
N ALA A 252 4.05 15.22 -23.27
CA ALA A 252 2.97 15.20 -22.29
C ALA A 252 3.57 15.14 -20.89
N PHE A 253 2.77 15.51 -19.90
CA PHE A 253 3.11 15.29 -18.50
C PHE A 253 1.96 14.52 -17.89
N ASP A 254 2.27 13.38 -17.26
CA ASP A 254 1.28 12.67 -16.47
C ASP A 254 1.36 13.22 -15.04
N ASP A 255 0.23 13.72 -14.53
CA ASP A 255 0.09 14.14 -13.14
C ASP A 255 -0.13 12.89 -12.27
N ILE A 256 0.81 12.58 -11.38
CA ILE A 256 0.73 11.44 -10.47
C ILE A 256 0.55 11.94 -9.04
N VAL A 257 -0.47 11.43 -8.36
CA VAL A 257 -0.79 11.77 -6.97
C VAL A 257 -0.56 10.57 -6.07
N LEU A 258 0.38 10.68 -5.12
CA LEU A 258 0.64 9.68 -4.08
C LEU A 258 0.10 10.20 -2.74
N LYS A 259 -0.71 9.41 -2.04
CA LYS A 259 -1.30 9.78 -0.74
C LYS A 259 -0.86 8.83 0.36
N GLY A 260 -0.70 9.36 1.57
CA GLY A 260 -0.44 8.57 2.77
C GLY A 260 -0.66 9.37 4.05
N SER A 261 -0.40 8.73 5.19
CA SER A 261 -0.49 9.34 6.51
C SER A 261 0.74 8.96 7.32
N SER A 262 1.19 9.83 8.23
CA SER A 262 2.31 9.56 9.13
C SER A 262 2.11 10.24 10.48
N VAL A 263 2.95 9.86 11.44
CA VAL A 263 2.97 10.42 12.79
C VAL A 263 3.96 11.59 12.84
N ILE A 264 3.62 12.67 13.54
CA ILE A 264 4.55 13.79 13.74
C ILE A 264 5.83 13.31 14.43
N GLY A 265 6.98 13.76 13.95
CA GLY A 265 8.32 13.32 14.38
C GLY A 265 8.91 12.19 13.53
N ASN A 266 8.11 11.53 12.69
CA ASN A 266 8.61 10.51 11.76
C ASN A 266 9.03 11.12 10.42
N GLU A 267 10.05 10.52 9.81
CA GLU A 267 10.44 10.76 8.43
C GLU A 267 9.66 9.84 7.48
N VAL A 268 9.11 10.40 6.40
CA VAL A 268 8.44 9.66 5.34
C VAL A 268 9.28 9.71 4.07
N SER A 269 9.55 8.55 3.48
CA SER A 269 10.32 8.44 2.24
C SER A 269 9.42 8.10 1.06
N VAL A 270 9.36 9.00 0.07
CA VAL A 270 8.62 8.82 -1.18
C VAL A 270 9.61 8.68 -2.33
N ARG A 271 9.51 7.61 -3.12
CA ARG A 271 10.36 7.43 -4.30
C ARG A 271 9.82 8.27 -5.46
N LEU A 272 10.67 9.13 -6.02
CA LEU A 272 10.35 9.91 -7.22
C LEU A 272 11.04 9.29 -8.45
N PRO A 273 10.37 9.27 -9.62
CA PRO A 273 11.04 8.97 -10.88
C PRO A 273 12.21 9.93 -11.15
N GLN A 274 13.31 9.43 -11.73
CA GLN A 274 14.52 10.22 -12.01
C GLN A 274 14.31 11.42 -12.93
N ASN A 275 13.21 11.42 -13.69
CA ASN A 275 12.85 12.47 -14.65
C ASN A 275 11.78 13.44 -14.13
N THR A 276 11.45 13.41 -12.84
CA THR A 276 10.49 14.35 -12.24
C THR A 276 11.02 15.77 -12.34
N LYS A 277 10.31 16.66 -13.04
CA LYS A 277 10.72 18.07 -13.19
C LYS A 277 10.25 18.92 -12.02
N ASP A 278 8.95 18.80 -11.73
CA ASP A 278 8.26 19.60 -10.73
C ASP A 278 7.41 18.68 -9.84
N TYR A 279 7.28 19.06 -8.58
CA TYR A 279 6.39 18.42 -7.62
C TYR A 279 5.86 19.44 -6.60
N THR A 280 4.73 19.09 -6.00
CA THR A 280 4.08 19.80 -4.91
C THR A 280 3.66 18.77 -3.88
N VAL A 281 3.98 19.02 -2.61
CA VAL A 281 3.58 18.19 -1.47
C VAL A 281 2.56 18.97 -0.67
N THR A 282 1.33 18.48 -0.64
CA THR A 282 0.27 19.03 0.21
C THR A 282 0.20 18.20 1.48
N ILE A 283 0.33 18.84 2.63
CA ILE A 283 0.23 18.22 3.95
C ILE A 283 -1.02 18.76 4.64
N ILE A 284 -1.81 17.89 5.24
CA ILE A 284 -2.95 18.25 6.10
C ILE A 284 -2.52 17.92 7.52
N ASP A 285 -2.32 18.95 8.34
CA ASP A 285 -1.88 18.80 9.73
C ASP A 285 -3.03 18.28 10.63
N PRO A 286 -2.77 17.94 11.91
CA PRO A 286 -3.81 17.47 12.83
C PRO A 286 -4.94 18.48 13.09
N GLU A 287 -4.67 19.77 12.89
CA GLU A 287 -5.64 20.88 13.02
C GLU A 287 -6.42 21.11 11.71
N LYS A 288 -6.13 20.33 10.66
CA LYS A 288 -6.68 20.41 9.30
C LYS A 288 -6.25 21.66 8.52
N ASN A 289 -5.12 22.26 8.87
CA ASN A 289 -4.48 23.26 8.04
C ASN A 289 -3.79 22.59 6.85
N GLU A 290 -3.90 23.21 5.68
CA GLU A 290 -3.25 22.76 4.46
C GLU A 290 -1.91 23.49 4.30
N ILE A 291 -0.82 22.73 4.19
CA ILE A 291 0.54 23.23 4.02
C ILE A 291 1.06 22.74 2.67
N ASN A 292 1.56 23.64 1.84
CA ASN A 292 1.98 23.32 0.48
C ASN A 292 3.50 23.54 0.33
N LEU A 293 4.24 22.43 0.29
CA LEU A 293 5.68 22.42 0.09
C LEU A 293 6.03 22.15 -1.38
N SER A 294 7.11 22.75 -1.86
CA SER A 294 7.62 22.54 -3.21
C SER A 294 9.14 22.63 -3.22
N LYS A 295 9.75 22.35 -4.37
CA LYS A 295 11.19 22.50 -4.52
C LYS A 295 11.69 23.93 -4.20
N ASP A 296 10.88 24.94 -4.52
CA ASP A 296 11.20 26.34 -4.27
C ASP A 296 10.82 26.79 -2.85
N ASN A 297 9.90 26.09 -2.19
CA ASN A 297 9.50 26.31 -0.81
C ASN A 297 9.56 24.99 -0.01
N PRO A 298 10.76 24.53 0.37
CA PRO A 298 10.96 23.19 0.91
C PRO A 298 10.58 23.06 2.40
N SER A 299 10.17 24.14 3.08
CA SER A 299 9.83 24.10 4.50
C SER A 299 8.80 25.14 4.89
N GLU A 300 7.80 24.73 5.65
CA GLU A 300 6.76 25.60 6.18
C GLU A 300 6.21 25.01 7.49
N GLY A 301 6.16 25.82 8.55
CA GLY A 301 5.76 25.37 9.88
C GLY A 301 6.70 24.28 10.42
N LEU A 302 6.11 23.16 10.87
CA LEU A 302 6.83 22.00 11.41
C LEU A 302 7.32 21.04 10.33
N PHE A 303 6.98 21.28 9.06
CA PHE A 303 7.22 20.33 7.99
C PHE A 303 8.32 20.83 7.05
N SER A 304 9.14 19.90 6.58
CA SER A 304 10.14 20.18 5.56
C SER A 304 10.33 18.99 4.63
N ILE A 305 10.84 19.26 3.44
CA ILE A 305 11.14 18.27 2.42
C ILE A 305 12.60 18.36 1.99
N LYS A 306 13.19 17.20 1.74
CA LYS A 306 14.56 17.08 1.24
C LYS A 306 14.66 16.01 0.17
N GLU A 307 15.28 16.36 -0.96
CA GLU A 307 15.61 15.40 -2.01
C GLU A 307 16.95 14.70 -1.70
N SER A 308 16.98 13.37 -1.78
CA SER A 308 18.19 12.57 -1.67
C SER A 308 18.08 11.30 -2.51
N GLU A 309 19.01 11.09 -3.44
CA GLU A 309 19.17 9.84 -4.22
C GLU A 309 17.87 9.33 -4.91
N GLY A 310 17.09 10.23 -5.51
CA GLY A 310 15.83 9.86 -6.18
C GLY A 310 14.66 9.56 -5.21
N LYS A 311 14.83 9.94 -3.94
CA LYS A 311 13.76 9.94 -2.94
C LYS A 311 13.52 11.35 -2.45
N MET A 312 12.27 11.63 -2.13
CA MET A 312 11.85 12.78 -1.35
C MET A 312 11.62 12.32 0.08
N LEU A 313 12.26 12.99 1.02
CA LEU A 313 12.07 12.80 2.46
C LEU A 313 11.17 13.92 2.96
N ILE A 314 10.04 13.57 3.58
CA ILE A 314 9.16 14.51 4.27
C ILE A 314 9.43 14.34 5.77
N THR A 315 9.92 15.40 6.41
CA THR A 315 10.24 15.43 7.83
C THR A 315 9.28 16.34 8.58
N SER A 316 8.94 15.96 9.81
CA SER A 316 8.15 16.78 10.72
C SER A 316 8.90 16.95 12.04
N SER A 317 9.01 18.19 12.54
CA SER A 317 9.63 18.47 13.84
C SER A 317 8.66 18.14 14.98
N SER A 318 9.18 17.52 16.05
CA SER A 318 8.44 17.26 17.29
C SER A 318 8.44 18.42 18.27
N ASP A 319 9.15 19.51 17.95
CA ASP A 319 9.25 20.69 18.81
C ASP A 319 7.94 21.51 18.72
N ILE A 320 6.95 21.09 19.51
CA ILE A 320 5.72 21.85 19.83
C ILE A 320 5.88 22.43 21.23
#